data_AF-A0A915P476-F1
#
_entry.id   AF-A0A915P476-F1
#
_cell.length_a   1.000
_cell.length_b   1.000
_cell.length_c   1.000
_cell.angle_alpha   90.00
_cell.angle_beta   90.00
_cell.angle_gamma   90.00
#
_symmetry.space_group_name_H-M   'P 1'
#
loop_
_entity.id
_entity.type
_entity.pdbx_description
1 polymer ?
#
loop_
_entity_poly.entity_id
_entity_poly.type
_entity_poly.pdbx_seq_one_letter_code
_entity_poly.pdbx_strand_id
1 'polypeptide(L)'
;MQRYRTKSSSSQNNTKKKIIPKMTSGQAKIGKLAPEFTTDAVVDSDFKTVSLSDYKGKYVVLFFYPLDLFPRKEGGLGEMKIPVLSDRNMKIARDYGVLKEDEGIAYRGLFIIDPKGILRQITINDLPVGRSVDETLRLVQAFQYTDKHGEVC
;
A
#
# COMPACT_ATOMS: atom_id res chain seq x y z
N MET A 1 -3.57 -6.09 72.28
CA MET A 1 -2.20 -6.29 71.78
C MET A 1 -2.26 -7.32 70.65
N GLN A 2 -2.30 -6.89 69.39
CA GLN A 2 -1.76 -7.59 68.20
C GLN A 2 -2.07 -6.74 66.96
N ARG A 3 -0.99 -6.18 66.39
CA ARG A 3 -1.00 -5.35 65.18
C ARG A 3 -1.03 -6.28 63.97
N TYR A 4 -2.10 -6.25 63.18
CA TYR A 4 -2.10 -6.93 61.87
C TYR A 4 -1.55 -5.98 60.80
N ARG A 5 -0.32 -6.30 60.40
CA ARG A 5 0.48 -5.69 59.35
C ARG A 5 -0.16 -5.94 57.98
N THR A 6 -0.61 -4.89 57.30
CA THR A 6 -1.05 -4.95 55.90
C THR A 6 0.13 -5.33 55.00
N LYS A 7 0.06 -6.50 54.34
CA LYS A 7 0.96 -6.85 53.24
C LYS A 7 0.50 -6.11 51.99
N SER A 8 1.34 -5.20 51.50
CA SER A 8 1.25 -4.65 50.15
C SER A 8 1.60 -5.74 49.14
N SER A 9 0.59 -6.31 48.48
CA SER A 9 0.81 -7.17 47.32
C SER A 9 0.96 -6.29 46.07
N SER A 10 2.20 -6.18 45.61
CA SER A 10 2.57 -5.70 44.28
C SER A 10 1.89 -6.56 43.20
N SER A 11 0.82 -6.05 42.59
CA SER A 11 0.23 -6.65 41.41
C SER A 11 1.10 -6.31 40.21
N GLN A 12 1.77 -7.33 39.68
CA GLN A 12 2.60 -7.27 38.48
C GLN A 12 1.75 -6.94 37.25
N ASN A 13 2.25 -5.94 36.52
CA ASN A 13 2.05 -5.60 35.11
C ASN A 13 1.39 -6.66 34.22
N ASN A 14 0.33 -6.26 33.53
CA ASN A 14 0.02 -6.80 32.20
C ASN A 14 -0.57 -5.73 31.29
N THR A 15 0.19 -4.65 31.07
CA THR A 15 -0.04 -3.77 29.92
C THR A 15 0.31 -4.57 28.67
N LYS A 16 -0.70 -5.15 28.01
CA LYS A 16 -0.60 -5.48 26.58
C LYS A 16 -0.24 -4.19 25.86
N LYS A 17 1.05 -3.94 25.65
CA LYS A 17 1.52 -2.93 24.71
C LYS A 17 0.87 -3.30 23.38
N LYS A 18 -0.11 -2.52 22.95
CA LYS A 18 -0.62 -2.56 21.58
C LYS A 18 0.61 -2.32 20.71
N ILE A 19 1.15 -3.37 20.11
CA ILE A 19 2.29 -3.26 19.19
C ILE A 19 1.73 -2.44 18.03
N ILE A 20 2.06 -1.14 18.01
CA ILE A 20 1.79 -0.31 16.86
C ILE A 20 2.69 -0.89 15.76
N PRO A 21 2.14 -1.45 14.67
CA PRO A 21 2.96 -2.05 13.64
C PRO A 21 3.96 -1.01 13.15
N LYS A 22 5.25 -1.38 13.20
CA LYS A 22 6.33 -0.48 12.78
C LYS A 22 6.33 -0.47 11.26
N MET A 23 5.61 0.48 10.66
CA MET A 23 5.70 0.70 9.22
C MET A 23 7.17 0.95 8.87
N THR A 24 7.66 0.24 7.85
CA THR A 24 9.00 0.49 7.32
C THR A 24 9.06 1.91 6.79
N SER A 25 10.19 2.60 7.00
CA SER A 25 10.42 3.92 6.43
C SER A 25 10.59 3.79 4.91
N GLY A 26 9.47 3.71 4.19
CA GLY A 26 9.44 3.68 2.74
C GLY A 26 10.09 4.91 2.12
N GLN A 27 10.55 4.77 0.88
CA GLN A 27 11.13 5.84 0.08
C GLN A 27 10.05 6.72 -0.56
N ALA A 28 8.82 6.20 -0.71
CA ALA A 28 7.69 6.92 -1.29
C ALA A 28 7.32 8.17 -0.48
N LYS A 29 7.43 9.35 -1.11
CA LYS A 29 7.09 10.65 -0.53
C LYS A 29 6.30 11.48 -1.52
N ILE A 30 5.21 12.10 -1.06
CA ILE A 30 4.39 13.00 -1.89
C ILE A 30 5.24 14.18 -2.38
N GLY A 31 5.07 14.55 -3.65
CA GLY A 31 5.82 15.61 -4.31
C GLY A 31 7.25 15.23 -4.71
N LYS A 32 7.65 13.97 -4.52
CA LYS A 32 8.92 13.41 -5.01
C LYS A 32 8.65 12.39 -6.11
N LEU A 33 9.71 12.04 -6.85
CA LEU A 33 9.64 10.92 -7.79
C LEU A 33 9.24 9.65 -7.04
N ALA A 34 8.30 8.91 -7.62
CA ALA A 34 7.91 7.61 -7.10
C ALA A 34 9.09 6.63 -7.18
N PRO A 35 9.26 5.72 -6.21
CA PRO A 35 10.33 4.71 -6.27
C PRO A 35 10.21 3.85 -7.54
N GLU A 36 11.30 3.77 -8.30
CA GLU A 36 11.34 2.98 -9.53
C GLU A 36 11.27 1.48 -9.22
N PHE A 37 10.58 0.74 -10.08
CA PHE A 37 10.56 -0.72 -10.04
C PHE A 37 10.59 -1.30 -11.44
N THR A 38 11.12 -2.51 -11.54
CA THR A 38 11.02 -3.38 -12.71
C THR A 38 10.72 -4.78 -12.19
N THR A 39 9.63 -5.38 -12.63
CA THR A 39 9.24 -6.73 -12.20
C THR A 39 8.41 -7.45 -13.26
N ASP A 40 8.32 -8.76 -13.12
CA ASP A 40 7.43 -9.57 -13.93
C ASP A 40 5.98 -9.31 -13.54
N ALA A 41 5.14 -9.18 -14.55
CA ALA A 41 3.70 -8.99 -14.42
C ALA A 41 2.96 -9.91 -15.38
N VAL A 42 1.72 -10.23 -15.03
CA VAL A 42 0.78 -10.89 -15.94
C VAL A 42 -0.06 -9.80 -16.61
N VAL A 43 -0.02 -9.75 -17.94
CA VAL A 43 -0.78 -8.81 -18.79
C VAL A 43 -1.49 -9.61 -19.85
N ASP A 44 -2.83 -9.57 -19.88
CA ASP A 44 -3.66 -10.32 -20.83
C ASP A 44 -3.35 -11.84 -20.85
N SER A 45 -3.03 -12.40 -19.68
CA SER A 45 -2.59 -13.80 -19.47
C SER A 45 -1.18 -14.16 -19.96
N ASP A 46 -0.43 -13.20 -20.48
CA ASP A 46 0.99 -13.37 -20.82
C ASP A 46 1.90 -12.83 -19.73
N PHE A 47 3.05 -13.47 -19.52
CA PHE A 47 4.11 -12.95 -18.65
C PHE A 47 4.93 -11.90 -19.40
N LYS A 48 5.02 -10.69 -18.82
CA LYS A 48 5.81 -9.59 -19.35
C LYS A 48 6.58 -8.91 -18.24
N THR A 49 7.78 -8.44 -18.51
CA THR A 49 8.50 -7.56 -17.60
C THR A 49 7.95 -6.14 -17.76
N VAL A 50 7.55 -5.53 -16.65
CA VAL A 50 6.97 -4.19 -16.58
C VAL A 50 7.79 -3.34 -15.63
N SER A 51 8.06 -2.10 -16.05
CA SER A 51 8.72 -1.08 -15.25
C SER A 51 7.79 0.11 -15.01
N LEU A 52 8.03 0.87 -13.93
CA LEU A 52 7.31 2.13 -13.72
C LEU A 52 7.54 3.10 -14.88
N SER A 53 8.76 3.10 -15.43
CA SER A 53 9.13 3.93 -16.56
C SER A 53 8.30 3.71 -17.84
N ASP A 54 7.71 2.53 -18.03
CA ASP A 54 6.84 2.21 -19.17
C ASP A 54 5.54 3.03 -19.19
N TYR A 55 5.19 3.62 -18.04
CA TYR A 55 3.98 4.45 -17.88
C TYR A 55 4.25 5.95 -17.91
N LYS A 56 5.47 6.39 -18.25
CA LYS A 56 5.76 7.81 -18.44
C LYS A 56 4.78 8.45 -19.45
N GLY A 57 4.34 9.66 -19.13
CA GLY A 57 3.31 10.34 -19.91
C GLY A 57 1.87 9.94 -19.56
N LYS A 58 1.63 8.99 -18.65
CA LYS A 58 0.30 8.59 -18.19
C LYS A 58 0.19 8.69 -16.67
N TYR A 59 -1.03 8.93 -16.20
CA TYR A 59 -1.36 8.76 -14.79
C TYR A 59 -1.37 7.28 -14.44
N VAL A 60 -0.75 6.92 -13.32
CA VAL A 60 -0.69 5.54 -12.82
C VAL A 60 -1.32 5.48 -11.44
N VAL A 61 -2.26 4.55 -11.29
CA VAL A 61 -2.76 4.15 -9.98
C VAL A 61 -2.09 2.82 -9.64
N LEU A 62 -1.07 2.88 -8.78
CA LEU A 62 -0.38 1.69 -8.27
C LEU A 62 -1.04 1.30 -6.95
N PHE A 63 -1.47 0.05 -6.81
CA PHE A 63 -2.06 -0.43 -5.57
C PHE A 63 -1.50 -1.78 -5.15
N PHE A 64 -1.29 -1.94 -3.86
CA PHE A 64 -0.85 -3.17 -3.21
C PHE A 64 -2.03 -3.85 -2.56
N TYR A 65 -2.00 -5.18 -2.49
CA TYR A 65 -2.99 -5.99 -1.80
C TYR A 65 -2.28 -7.15 -1.10
N PRO A 66 -2.81 -7.64 0.04
CA PRO A 66 -2.05 -8.49 0.96
C PRO A 66 -1.75 -9.89 0.43
N LEU A 67 -2.75 -10.62 -0.07
CA LEU A 67 -2.61 -12.01 -0.50
C LEU A 67 -3.63 -12.37 -1.58
N ASP A 68 -3.21 -13.24 -2.51
CA ASP A 68 -4.09 -13.96 -3.43
C ASP A 68 -4.66 -15.19 -2.71
N LEU A 69 -5.83 -15.04 -2.08
CA LEU A 69 -6.40 -16.07 -1.20
C LEU A 69 -7.25 -17.12 -1.93
N PHE A 70 -7.62 -16.90 -3.20
CA PHE A 70 -8.53 -17.78 -3.92
C PHE A 70 -8.03 -18.12 -5.34
N PRO A 71 -8.11 -19.39 -5.78
CA PRO A 71 -7.88 -19.77 -7.17
C PRO A 71 -8.86 -19.03 -8.09
N ARG A 72 -8.44 -18.68 -9.32
CA ARG A 72 -9.27 -17.93 -10.29
C ARG A 72 -10.67 -18.54 -10.51
N LYS A 73 -10.81 -19.86 -10.38
CA LYS A 73 -12.07 -20.60 -10.57
C LYS A 73 -13.01 -20.57 -9.36
N GLU A 74 -12.54 -20.18 -8.18
CA GLU A 74 -13.24 -20.31 -6.90
C GLU A 74 -13.31 -18.98 -6.13
N GLY A 75 -13.38 -17.87 -6.86
CA GLY A 75 -13.43 -16.51 -6.27
C GLY A 75 -12.10 -15.75 -6.31
N GLY A 76 -11.11 -16.24 -7.05
CA GLY A 76 -9.90 -15.49 -7.39
C GLY A 76 -10.14 -14.36 -8.39
N LEU A 77 -9.12 -13.56 -8.62
CA LEU A 77 -9.11 -12.51 -9.64
C LEU A 77 -9.35 -13.17 -11.01
N GLY A 78 -10.49 -12.88 -11.64
CA GLY A 78 -10.89 -13.45 -12.93
C GLY A 78 -10.01 -12.98 -14.08
N GLU A 79 -10.59 -12.79 -15.27
CA GLU A 79 -9.86 -12.13 -16.36
C GLU A 79 -9.62 -10.66 -16.00
N MET A 80 -8.35 -10.29 -15.84
CA MET A 80 -7.94 -8.94 -15.47
C MET A 80 -7.41 -8.21 -16.70
N LYS A 81 -7.99 -7.05 -17.00
CA LYS A 81 -7.50 -6.11 -18.02
C LYS A 81 -6.41 -5.16 -17.51
N ILE A 82 -5.96 -5.38 -16.27
CA ILE A 82 -4.90 -4.61 -15.64
C ILE A 82 -3.69 -5.53 -15.40
N PRO A 83 -2.47 -4.99 -15.52
CA PRO A 83 -1.27 -5.73 -15.16
C PRO A 83 -1.26 -6.14 -13.69
N VAL A 84 -0.99 -7.42 -13.42
CA VAL A 84 -0.80 -7.93 -12.06
C VAL A 84 0.68 -8.17 -11.84
N LEU A 85 1.32 -7.31 -11.04
CA LEU A 85 2.76 -7.34 -10.77
C LEU A 85 3.10 -8.38 -9.70
N SER A 86 4.26 -9.02 -9.85
CA SER A 86 4.77 -10.02 -8.91
C SER A 86 5.93 -9.44 -8.07
N ASP A 87 5.71 -9.17 -6.78
CA ASP A 87 6.74 -8.64 -5.85
C ASP A 87 7.36 -9.74 -4.96
N ARG A 88 8.00 -10.76 -5.58
CA ARG A 88 8.51 -11.95 -4.85
C ARG A 88 9.60 -11.64 -3.81
N ASN A 89 10.40 -10.60 -4.05
CA ASN A 89 11.47 -10.18 -3.14
C ASN A 89 10.99 -9.16 -2.10
N MET A 90 9.71 -8.78 -2.12
CA MET A 90 9.09 -7.77 -1.26
C MET A 90 9.79 -6.41 -1.33
N LYS A 91 10.59 -6.16 -2.37
CA LYS A 91 11.40 -4.95 -2.50
C LYS A 91 10.49 -3.77 -2.83
N ILE A 92 9.50 -3.98 -3.71
CA ILE A 92 8.59 -2.92 -4.14
C ILE A 92 7.72 -2.50 -2.96
N ALA A 93 7.11 -3.45 -2.24
CA ALA A 93 6.32 -3.17 -1.05
C ALA A 93 7.14 -2.44 0.04
N ARG A 94 8.43 -2.78 0.20
CA ARG A 94 9.33 -2.10 1.13
C ARG A 94 9.69 -0.68 0.68
N ASP A 95 10.01 -0.50 -0.60
CA ASP A 95 10.35 0.82 -1.16
C ASP A 95 9.16 1.78 -1.09
N TYR A 96 7.93 1.26 -1.23
CA TYR A 96 6.70 2.01 -1.08
C TYR A 96 6.22 2.11 0.38
N GLY A 97 6.91 1.49 1.35
CA GLY A 97 6.61 1.60 2.78
C GLY A 97 5.31 0.93 3.22
N VAL A 98 4.82 -0.03 2.44
CA VAL A 98 3.58 -0.77 2.72
C VAL A 98 3.83 -2.20 3.17
N LEU A 99 5.09 -2.64 3.20
CA LEU A 99 5.44 -3.96 3.69
C LEU A 99 5.28 -4.04 5.21
N LYS A 100 4.50 -5.02 5.66
CA LYS A 100 4.43 -5.46 7.04
C LYS A 100 5.48 -6.55 7.27
N GLU A 101 6.67 -6.13 7.69
CA GLU A 101 7.84 -7.02 7.83
C GLU A 101 7.58 -8.22 8.75
N ASP A 102 6.76 -8.05 9.80
CA ASP A 102 6.47 -9.12 10.77
C ASP A 102 5.67 -10.28 10.16
N GLU A 103 4.89 -10.03 9.11
CA GLU A 103 4.00 -11.03 8.49
C GLU A 103 4.35 -11.32 7.03
N GLY A 104 5.28 -10.58 6.42
CA GLY A 104 5.66 -10.75 5.01
C GLY A 104 4.55 -10.39 4.03
N ILE A 105 3.56 -9.60 4.44
CA ILE A 105 2.42 -9.16 3.61
C ILE A 105 2.44 -7.64 3.42
N ALA A 106 1.85 -7.15 2.33
CA ALA A 106 1.66 -5.73 2.12
C ALA A 106 0.33 -5.23 2.74
N TYR A 107 0.36 -4.06 3.36
CA TYR A 107 -0.86 -3.29 3.65
C TYR A 107 -1.58 -2.90 2.35
N ARG A 108 -2.84 -2.49 2.48
CA ARG A 108 -3.64 -2.01 1.33
C ARG A 108 -3.23 -0.59 0.97
N GLY A 109 -2.06 -0.44 0.37
CA GLY A 109 -1.52 0.83 -0.13
C GLY A 109 -2.03 1.17 -1.53
N LEU A 110 -2.38 2.42 -1.78
CA LEU A 110 -2.72 2.97 -3.10
C LEU A 110 -1.91 4.25 -3.29
N PHE A 111 -1.34 4.39 -4.49
CA PHE A 111 -0.45 5.47 -4.87
C PHE A 111 -0.91 6.02 -6.20
N ILE A 112 -1.10 7.34 -6.27
CA ILE A 112 -1.38 8.04 -7.54
C ILE A 112 -0.11 8.74 -7.99
N ILE A 113 0.39 8.32 -9.15
CA ILE A 113 1.62 8.82 -9.76
C ILE A 113 1.24 9.57 -11.04
N ASP A 114 1.78 10.77 -11.21
CA ASP A 114 1.48 11.62 -12.36
C ASP A 114 2.31 11.22 -13.61
N PRO A 115 2.01 11.80 -14.79
CA PRO A 115 2.74 11.54 -16.04
C PRO A 115 4.25 11.84 -15.99
N LYS A 116 4.69 12.66 -15.04
CA LYS A 116 6.10 13.02 -14.82
C LYS A 116 6.80 12.04 -13.88
N GLY A 117 6.08 11.07 -13.33
CA GLY A 117 6.58 10.11 -12.34
C GLY A 117 6.58 10.65 -10.91
N ILE A 118 5.91 11.77 -10.63
CA ILE A 118 5.83 12.36 -9.30
C ILE A 118 4.66 11.73 -8.55
N LEU A 119 4.91 11.32 -7.31
CA LEU A 119 3.89 10.79 -6.42
C LEU A 119 2.99 11.92 -5.89
N ARG A 120 1.70 11.86 -6.20
CA ARG A 120 0.73 12.92 -5.86
C ARG A 120 -0.09 12.59 -4.63
N GLN A 121 -0.39 11.32 -4.40
CA GLN A 121 -1.29 10.89 -3.34
C GLN A 121 -0.94 9.49 -2.85
N ILE A 122 -1.13 9.26 -1.55
CA ILE A 122 -0.93 7.98 -0.88
C ILE A 122 -2.14 7.70 0.01
N THR A 123 -2.79 6.56 -0.18
CA THR A 123 -3.78 6.00 0.75
C THR A 123 -3.26 4.67 1.30
N ILE A 124 -3.21 4.50 2.62
CA ILE A 124 -2.84 3.21 3.22
C ILE A 124 -3.97 2.79 4.16
N ASN A 125 -4.58 1.65 3.85
CA ASN A 125 -5.63 1.06 4.68
C ASN A 125 -5.10 -0.17 5.41
N ASP A 126 -5.63 -0.39 6.60
CA ASP A 126 -5.45 -1.65 7.32
C ASP A 126 -6.15 -2.81 6.58
N LEU A 127 -5.76 -4.04 6.86
CA LEU A 127 -6.20 -5.25 6.16
C LEU A 127 -7.73 -5.45 6.07
N PRO A 128 -8.55 -5.16 7.10
CA PRO A 128 -9.98 -5.43 7.04
C PRO A 128 -10.78 -4.38 6.26
N VAL A 129 -10.20 -3.21 5.96
CA VAL A 129 -10.92 -2.09 5.34
C VAL A 129 -10.56 -1.97 3.87
N GLY A 130 -11.57 -2.07 3.00
CA GLY A 130 -11.42 -1.87 1.56
C GLY A 130 -11.11 -0.41 1.19
N ARG A 131 -10.81 -0.20 -0.10
CA ARG A 131 -10.62 1.14 -0.69
C ARG A 131 -11.84 1.53 -1.51
N SER A 132 -12.02 2.83 -1.71
CA SER A 132 -13.06 3.36 -2.61
C SER A 132 -12.49 3.65 -3.99
N VAL A 133 -13.11 3.07 -5.01
CA VAL A 133 -12.78 3.35 -6.42
C VAL A 133 -13.24 4.75 -6.80
N ASP A 134 -14.42 5.17 -6.36
CA ASP A 134 -14.99 6.49 -6.67
C ASP A 134 -14.10 7.62 -6.15
N GLU A 135 -13.55 7.47 -4.95
CA GLU A 135 -12.61 8.45 -4.38
C GLU A 135 -11.29 8.49 -5.17
N THR A 136 -10.79 7.33 -5.59
CA THR A 136 -9.59 7.26 -6.42
C THR A 136 -9.81 7.97 -7.75
N LEU A 137 -10.97 7.76 -8.39
CA LEU A 137 -11.34 8.41 -9.63
C LEU A 137 -11.45 9.93 -9.46
N ARG A 138 -12.12 10.38 -8.39
CA ARG A 138 -12.25 11.81 -8.05
C ARG A 138 -10.89 12.48 -7.89
N LEU A 139 -9.96 11.83 -7.19
CA LEU A 139 -8.60 12.35 -6.99
C LEU A 139 -7.81 12.43 -8.30
N VAL A 140 -7.86 11.40 -9.14
CA VAL A 140 -7.19 11.42 -10.45
C VAL A 140 -7.75 12.55 -11.33
N GLN A 141 -9.08 12.71 -11.37
CA GLN A 141 -9.72 13.79 -12.13
C GLN A 141 -9.34 15.17 -11.59
N ALA A 142 -9.29 15.34 -10.27
CA ALA A 142 -8.86 16.59 -9.64
C ALA A 142 -7.42 16.94 -10.04
N PHE A 143 -6.46 16.01 -9.92
CA PHE A 143 -5.08 16.26 -10.33
C PHE A 143 -4.95 16.57 -11.83
N GLN A 144 -5.70 15.87 -12.68
CA GLN A 144 -5.73 16.15 -14.11
C GLN A 144 -6.29 17.55 -14.43
N TYR A 145 -7.28 18.01 -13.67
CA TYR A 145 -7.83 19.35 -13.81
C TYR A 145 -6.81 20.41 -13.36
N THR A 146 -6.21 20.25 -12.17
CA THR A 146 -5.19 21.18 -11.64
C THR A 146 -3.97 21.28 -12.55
N ASP A 147 -3.52 20.16 -13.12
CA ASP A 147 -2.34 20.14 -14.00
C ASP A 147 -2.61 20.84 -15.35
N LYS A 148 -3.88 20.88 -15.81
CA LYS A 148 -4.27 21.55 -17.06
C LYS A 148 -4.56 23.04 -16.89
N HIS A 149 -5.20 23.42 -15.78
CA HIS A 149 -5.73 24.78 -15.58
C HIS A 149 -4.90 25.61 -14.60
N GLY A 150 -4.07 24.99 -13.76
CA GLY A 150 -3.28 25.68 -12.73
C GLY A 150 -4.09 26.18 -11.53
N GLU A 151 -5.38 25.87 -11.48
CA GLU A 151 -6.28 26.20 -10.36
C GLU A 151 -6.37 25.02 -9.38
N VAL A 152 -6.68 25.31 -8.11
CA VAL A 152 -6.87 24.29 -7.07
C VAL A 152 -8.31 23.75 -7.11
N CYS A 153 -8.48 22.44 -6.92
CA CYS A 153 -9.78 21.74 -6.90
C CYS A 153 -10.30 21.51 -5.49
#